data_AF-A0A954S5D7-F1
#
_entry.id   AF-A0A954S5D7-F1
#
_cell.length_a   1.000
_cell.length_b   1.000
_cell.length_c   1.000
_cell.angle_alpha   90.00
_cell.angle_beta   90.00
_cell.angle_gamma   90.00
#
_symmetry.space_group_name_H-M   'P 1'
#
loop_
_entity.id
_entity.type
_entity.pdbx_description
1 polymer ?
#
loop_
_entity_poly.entity_id
_entity_poly.type
_entity_poly.pdbx_seq_one_letter_code
_entity_poly.pdbx_strand_id
1 'polypeptide(L)'
;MPLPKLKPQEIPLDHRDSNNMFQPSPEKPFVATRAAVEMYTHEVIVLCWGVLRTEADKHGGLDYLQVFEDDAKPEALWFIEDGEGGAITALLPSDY
;
A
#
# COMPACT_ATOMS: atom_id res chain seq x y z
N MET A 1 -9.31 16.84 -1.04
CA MET A 1 -8.29 16.80 0.01
C MET A 1 -6.96 16.41 -0.65
N PRO A 2 -5.80 16.88 -0.19
CA PRO A 2 -4.53 16.40 -0.71
C PRO A 2 -4.42 14.88 -0.47
N LEU A 3 -3.79 14.16 -1.41
CA LEU A 3 -3.53 12.74 -1.24
C LEU A 3 -2.43 12.56 -0.17
N PRO A 4 -2.50 11.52 0.68
CA PRO A 4 -1.39 11.10 1.53
C PRO A 4 -0.09 10.93 0.71
N LYS A 5 1.04 11.19 1.34
CA LYS A 5 2.37 11.14 0.70
C LYS A 5 2.98 9.76 0.89
N LEU A 6 3.38 9.11 -0.20
CA LEU A 6 4.18 7.89 -0.15
C LEU A 6 5.55 8.18 0.46
N LYS A 7 5.93 7.44 1.49
CA LYS A 7 7.28 7.48 2.06
C LYS A 7 8.26 6.67 1.20
N PRO A 8 9.57 6.96 1.30
CA PRO A 8 10.58 5.98 0.90
C PRO A 8 10.33 4.65 1.63
N GLN A 9 10.35 3.55 0.87
CA GLN A 9 10.26 2.20 1.41
C GLN A 9 11.49 1.85 2.29
N GLU A 10 11.39 0.79 3.10
CA GLU A 10 12.41 0.44 4.09
C GLU A 10 13.71 -0.06 3.45
N ILE A 11 13.60 -0.84 2.37
CA ILE A 11 14.75 -1.42 1.65
C ILE A 11 15.03 -0.71 0.31
N PRO A 12 16.26 -0.75 -0.22
CA PRO A 12 16.57 -0.16 -1.52
C PRO A 12 15.71 -0.72 -2.67
N LEU A 13 15.38 0.12 -3.66
CA LEU A 13 14.56 -0.28 -4.82
C LEU A 13 15.22 -1.35 -5.71
N ASP A 14 16.54 -1.49 -5.65
CA ASP A 14 17.29 -2.53 -6.35
C ASP A 14 17.54 -3.79 -5.50
N HIS A 15 16.97 -3.84 -4.28
CA HIS A 15 17.04 -5.02 -3.44
C HIS A 15 16.19 -6.15 -4.01
N ARG A 16 16.66 -7.39 -3.93
CA ARG A 16 15.95 -8.57 -4.47
C ARG A 16 14.53 -8.79 -3.90
N ASP A 17 14.28 -8.27 -2.71
CA ASP A 17 13.00 -8.39 -2.01
C ASP A 17 12.04 -7.22 -2.37
N SER A 18 12.53 -6.21 -3.12
CA SER A 18 11.67 -5.20 -3.76
C SER A 18 11.08 -5.73 -5.06
N ASN A 19 10.23 -6.75 -4.96
CA ASN A 19 9.67 -7.48 -6.09
C ASN A 19 8.12 -7.49 -6.11
N ASN A 20 7.47 -6.76 -5.20
CA ASN A 20 6.02 -6.70 -5.08
C ASN A 20 5.43 -5.69 -6.07
N MET A 21 4.36 -6.09 -6.76
CA MET A 21 3.77 -5.33 -7.88
C MET A 21 2.46 -4.64 -7.51
N PHE A 22 1.93 -4.90 -6.33
CA PHE A 22 0.61 -4.49 -5.84
C PHE A 22 -0.50 -4.78 -6.87
N GLN A 23 -0.40 -5.93 -7.56
CA GLN A 23 -1.32 -6.32 -8.62
C GLN A 23 -2.44 -7.23 -8.09
N PRO A 24 -3.70 -6.76 -8.04
CA PRO A 24 -4.79 -7.63 -7.63
C PRO A 24 -5.10 -8.67 -8.69
N SER A 25 -5.43 -9.88 -8.24
CA SER A 25 -6.00 -10.97 -9.02
C SER A 25 -7.11 -11.67 -8.21
N PRO A 26 -7.88 -12.60 -8.78
CA PRO A 26 -8.82 -13.42 -8.01
C PRO A 26 -8.16 -14.17 -6.84
N GLU A 27 -6.91 -14.61 -7.00
CA GLU A 27 -6.11 -15.34 -6.00
C GLU A 27 -5.36 -14.40 -5.04
N LYS A 28 -5.18 -13.13 -5.42
CA LYS A 28 -4.58 -12.07 -4.60
C LYS A 28 -5.48 -10.83 -4.60
N PRO A 29 -6.57 -10.81 -3.82
CA PRO A 29 -7.52 -9.71 -3.87
C PRO A 29 -6.93 -8.44 -3.25
N PHE A 30 -7.39 -7.27 -3.71
CA PHE A 30 -7.15 -6.01 -3.02
C PHE A 30 -8.29 -5.73 -2.04
N VAL A 31 -7.96 -5.68 -0.75
CA VAL A 31 -8.90 -5.48 0.35
C VAL A 31 -8.44 -4.33 1.25
N ALA A 32 -9.36 -3.79 2.04
CA ALA A 32 -9.05 -2.77 3.04
C ALA A 32 -9.75 -3.09 4.36
N THR A 33 -9.09 -2.81 5.48
CA THR A 33 -9.75 -2.91 6.79
C THR A 33 -10.82 -1.84 6.93
N ARG A 34 -11.81 -2.09 7.79
CA ARG A 34 -12.86 -1.12 8.06
C ARG A 34 -12.30 0.18 8.64
N ALA A 35 -11.33 0.10 9.55
CA ALA A 35 -10.73 1.27 10.18
C ALA A 35 -9.97 2.14 9.17
N ALA A 36 -9.22 1.52 8.24
CA ALA A 36 -8.58 2.24 7.15
C ALA A 36 -9.59 2.95 6.25
N VAL A 37 -10.70 2.30 5.90
CA VAL A 37 -11.78 2.90 5.11
C VAL A 37 -12.44 4.06 5.86
N GLU A 38 -12.70 3.92 7.15
CA GLU A 38 -13.30 4.99 7.97
C GLU A 38 -12.35 6.20 8.08
N MET A 39 -11.04 5.96 8.20
CA MET A 39 -10.05 7.03 8.33
C MET A 39 -9.74 7.72 7.00
N TYR A 40 -9.51 6.96 5.92
CA TYR A 40 -9.00 7.49 4.65
C TYR A 40 -10.06 7.56 3.55
N THR A 41 -11.20 6.87 3.67
CA THR A 41 -12.19 6.64 2.60
C THR A 41 -11.71 5.69 1.51
N HIS A 42 -12.66 5.01 0.84
CA HIS A 42 -12.38 4.14 -0.29
C HIS A 42 -11.66 4.87 -1.44
N GLU A 43 -12.06 6.10 -1.74
CA GLU A 43 -11.51 6.87 -2.85
C GLU A 43 -10.02 7.12 -2.68
N VAL A 44 -9.59 7.58 -1.51
CA VAL A 44 -8.17 7.83 -1.21
C VAL A 44 -7.37 6.54 -1.24
N ILE A 45 -7.89 5.45 -0.68
CA ILE A 45 -7.23 4.15 -0.69
C ILE A 45 -6.96 3.68 -2.13
N VAL A 46 -7.95 3.82 -3.02
CA VAL A 46 -7.80 3.45 -4.45
C VAL A 46 -6.79 4.36 -5.15
N LEU A 47 -6.80 5.67 -4.86
CA LEU A 47 -5.83 6.61 -5.43
C LEU A 47 -4.39 6.30 -4.97
N CYS A 48 -4.18 6.02 -3.68
CA CYS A 48 -2.88 5.60 -3.13
C CYS A 48 -2.41 4.28 -3.75
N TRP A 49 -3.31 3.30 -3.92
CA TRP A 49 -2.99 2.05 -4.63
C TRP A 49 -2.55 2.31 -6.08
N GLY A 50 -3.20 3.24 -6.80
CA GLY A 50 -2.76 3.65 -8.14
C GLY A 50 -1.35 4.26 -8.17
N VAL A 51 -0.95 4.99 -7.13
CA VAL A 51 0.42 5.48 -6.96
C VAL A 51 1.40 4.32 -6.79
N LEU A 52 1.07 3.34 -5.93
CA LEU A 52 1.93 2.16 -5.73
C LEU A 52 2.12 1.36 -7.01
N ARG A 53 1.05 1.15 -7.76
CA ARG A 53 1.09 0.50 -9.08
C ARG A 53 2.06 1.20 -10.02
N THR A 54 2.00 2.52 -10.08
CA THR A 54 2.87 3.33 -10.94
C THR A 54 4.34 3.22 -10.53
N GLU A 55 4.63 3.28 -9.23
CA GLU A 55 6.01 3.16 -8.72
C GLU A 55 6.55 1.73 -8.89
N ALA A 56 5.74 0.70 -8.65
CA ALA A 56 6.12 -0.69 -8.89
C ALA A 56 6.44 -0.94 -10.38
N ASP A 57 5.60 -0.45 -11.30
CA ASP A 57 5.84 -0.56 -12.74
C ASP A 57 7.14 0.18 -13.16
N LYS A 58 7.45 1.32 -12.52
CA LYS A 58 8.66 2.11 -12.79
C LYS A 58 9.95 1.47 -12.26
N HIS A 59 9.87 0.80 -11.12
CA HIS A 59 11.04 0.24 -10.44
C HIS A 59 11.22 -1.27 -10.62
N GLY A 60 10.24 -1.96 -11.21
CA GLY A 60 10.26 -3.40 -11.38
C GLY A 60 9.90 -4.17 -10.10
N GLY A 61 9.19 -3.52 -9.20
CA GLY A 61 8.81 -4.04 -7.89
C GLY A 61 9.09 -3.07 -6.75
N LEU A 62 8.44 -3.31 -5.62
CA LEU A 62 8.58 -2.57 -4.38
C LEU A 62 8.71 -3.54 -3.20
N ASP A 63 9.12 -3.01 -2.05
CA ASP A 63 9.03 -3.69 -0.77
C ASP A 63 7.58 -4.09 -0.45
N TYR A 64 7.40 -5.15 0.33
CA TYR A 64 6.09 -5.73 0.62
C TYR A 64 5.19 -4.79 1.43
N LEU A 65 5.79 -3.92 2.26
CA LEU A 65 5.10 -2.89 3.04
C LEU A 65 5.38 -1.50 2.47
N GLN A 66 4.32 -0.77 2.13
CA GLN A 66 4.38 0.62 1.68
C GLN A 66 3.55 1.50 2.60
N VAL A 67 4.09 2.69 2.91
CA VAL A 67 3.52 3.59 3.92
C VAL A 67 3.18 4.94 3.30
N PHE A 68 1.94 5.37 3.49
CA PHE A 68 1.48 6.71 3.16
C PHE A 68 1.22 7.52 4.43
N GLU A 69 1.79 8.72 4.51
CA GLU A 69 1.59 9.65 5.63
C GLU A 69 0.71 10.83 5.22
N ASP A 70 -0.16 11.24 6.15
CA ASP A 70 -0.97 12.45 6.04
C ASP A 70 -0.89 13.20 7.38
N ASP A 71 -0.35 14.42 7.35
CA ASP A 71 -0.16 15.27 8.54
C ASP A 71 -1.50 15.60 9.25
N ALA A 72 -2.63 15.42 8.56
CA ALA A 72 -3.97 15.61 9.11
C ALA A 72 -4.58 14.36 9.76
N LYS A 73 -3.88 13.21 9.74
CA LYS A 73 -4.38 11.92 10.24
C LYS A 73 -3.51 11.42 11.39
N PRO A 74 -4.11 10.74 12.38
CA PRO A 74 -3.37 10.26 13.55
C PRO A 74 -2.48 9.05 13.24
N GLU A 75 -2.78 8.31 12.17
CA GLU A 75 -2.08 7.10 11.76
C GLU A 75 -1.81 7.12 10.26
N ALA A 76 -0.69 6.53 9.86
CA ALA A 76 -0.37 6.32 8.45
C ALA A 76 -1.30 5.27 7.81
N LEU A 77 -1.43 5.29 6.49
CA LEU A 77 -2.08 4.24 5.73
C LEU A 77 -1.02 3.26 5.22
N TRP A 78 -1.09 2.00 5.65
CA TRP A 78 -0.21 0.93 5.21
C TRP A 78 -0.84 0.15 4.06
N PHE A 79 -0.01 -0.28 3.14
CA PHE A 79 -0.33 -1.28 2.13
C PHE A 79 0.65 -2.44 2.26
N ILE A 80 0.13 -3.64 2.47
CA ILE A 80 0.91 -4.87 2.56
C ILE A 80 0.52 -5.75 1.38
N GLU A 81 1.49 -6.16 0.56
CA GLU A 81 1.31 -7.26 -0.38
C GLU A 81 1.85 -8.54 0.25
N ASP A 82 0.93 -9.44 0.61
CA ASP A 82 1.31 -10.77 1.06
C ASP A 82 1.89 -11.59 -0.11
N GLY A 83 2.64 -12.63 0.25
CA GLY A 83 3.19 -13.59 -0.70
C GLY A 83 2.13 -14.40 -1.47
N GLU A 84 2.54 -15.53 -2.03
CA GLU A 84 1.67 -16.38 -2.85
C GLU A 84 0.40 -16.80 -2.07
N GLY A 85 -0.77 -16.57 -2.67
CA GLY A 85 -2.08 -16.90 -2.08
C GLY A 85 -2.58 -15.97 -0.97
N GLY A 86 -1.84 -14.89 -0.66
CA GLY A 86 -2.29 -13.86 0.28
C GLY A 86 -3.10 -12.74 -0.38
N ALA A 87 -3.22 -11.59 0.27
CA ALA A 87 -3.95 -10.43 -0.25
C ALA A 87 -3.04 -9.20 -0.40
N ILE A 88 -3.53 -8.21 -1.13
CA ILE A 88 -3.04 -6.83 -1.00
C ILE A 88 -3.98 -6.15 -0.01
N THR A 89 -3.46 -5.72 1.13
CA THR A 89 -4.27 -5.20 2.23
C THR A 89 -3.91 -3.75 2.52
N ALA A 90 -4.89 -2.86 2.44
CA ALA A 90 -4.81 -1.52 3.00
C ALA A 90 -5.30 -1.52 4.46
N LEU A 91 -4.47 -1.09 5.40
CA LEU A 91 -4.76 -1.15 6.83
C LEU A 91 -4.11 0.01 7.60
N LEU A 92 -4.57 0.23 8.83
CA LEU A 92 -3.86 1.09 9.79
C LEU A 92 -2.80 0.25 10.54
N PRO A 93 -1.71 0.87 11.05
CA PRO A 93 -0.73 0.18 11.90
C PRO A 93 -1.36 -0.53 13.10
N SER A 94 -2.42 0.05 13.67
CA SER A 94 -3.15 -0.53 14.81
C SER A 94 -4.01 -1.76 14.47
N ASP A 95 -4.24 -2.05 13.18
CA ASP A 95 -4.95 -3.24 12.71
C ASP A 95 -4.01 -4.46 12.51
N TYR A 96 -2.69 -4.26 12.59
CA TYR A 96 -1.64 -5.28 12.37
C TYR A 96 -1.13 -5.85 13.70
#